data_AF-A0A4Y2A8X1-F1
#
_entry.id   AF-A0A4Y2A8X1-F1
#
_cell.length_a   1.000
_cell.length_b   1.000
_cell.length_c   1.000
_cell.angle_alpha   90.00
_cell.angle_beta   90.00
_cell.angle_gamma   90.00
#
_symmetry.space_group_name_H-M   'P 1'
#
loop_
_entity.id
_entity.type
_entity.pdbx_description
1 polymer ?
#
loop_
_entity_poly.entity_id
_entity_poly.type
_entity_poly.pdbx_seq_one_letter_code
_entity_poly.pdbx_strand_id
1 'polypeptide(L)' 'MSFPKFLRIAIMPLRHVIEIRKDEEGKIKSAGGVEGELVEILSSKLGFDYEFILPDDRSWGKIEDDVWNGMVGMAMKLT' A
#
# COMPACT_ATOMS: atom_id res chain seq x y z
N MET A 1 -2.95 22.46 6.14
CA MET A 1 -3.58 21.16 6.47
C MET A 1 -2.61 20.37 7.33
N SER A 2 -3.09 19.66 8.36
CA SER A 2 -2.28 18.72 9.15
C SER A 2 -2.11 17.41 8.38
N PHE A 3 -0.95 16.77 8.50
CA PHE A 3 -0.72 15.46 7.89
C PHE A 3 -1.60 14.37 8.56
N PRO A 4 -2.15 13.40 7.81
CA PRO A 4 -2.97 12.31 8.37
C PRO A 4 -2.23 11.50 9.43
N LYS A 5 -2.97 10.94 10.41
CA LYS A 5 -2.40 10.07 11.45
C LYS A 5 -2.38 8.60 11.08
N PHE A 6 -3.17 8.19 10.09
CA PHE A 6 -3.23 6.82 9.60
C PHE A 6 -3.34 6.80 8.08
N LEU A 7 -2.58 5.94 7.41
CA LEU A 7 -2.61 5.76 5.96
C LEU A 7 -2.87 4.31 5.58
N ARG A 8 -3.74 4.10 4.58
CA ARG A 8 -3.87 2.82 3.89
C ARG A 8 -3.06 2.89 2.61
N ILE A 9 -2.07 2.02 2.46
CA ILE A 9 -1.12 2.08 1.35
C ILE A 9 -1.32 0.85 0.48
N ALA A 10 -1.87 1.07 -0.73
CA ALA A 10 -2.01 0.01 -1.72
C ALA A 10 -0.64 -0.34 -2.32
N ILE A 11 -0.31 -1.64 -2.36
CA ILE A 11 1.00 -2.11 -2.84
C ILE A 11 0.88 -3.32 -3.77
N MET A 12 1.88 -3.49 -4.62
CA MET A 12 2.06 -4.67 -5.47
C MET A 12 3.37 -5.36 -5.11
N PRO A 13 3.34 -6.56 -4.49
CA PRO A 13 4.56 -7.28 -4.14
C PRO A 13 5.42 -7.53 -5.38
N LEU A 14 6.61 -6.96 -5.36
CA LEU A 14 7.59 -7.09 -6.44
C LEU A 14 8.95 -7.25 -5.79
N ARG A 15 9.63 -8.36 -6.09
CA ARG A 15 10.92 -8.73 -5.50
C ARG A 15 11.90 -7.56 -5.58
N HIS A 16 12.59 -7.26 -4.48
CA HIS A 16 13.51 -6.12 -4.30
C HIS A 16 12.88 -4.72 -4.26
N VAL A 17 11.63 -4.52 -4.70
CA VAL A 17 10.94 -3.22 -4.63
C VAL A 17 10.11 -3.15 -3.35
N ILE A 18 9.17 -4.08 -3.19
CA ILE A 18 8.39 -4.22 -1.97
C ILE A 18 8.14 -5.70 -1.66
N GLU A 19 8.66 -6.12 -0.52
CA GLU A 19 8.64 -7.51 -0.08
C GLU A 19 7.77 -7.64 1.17
N ILE A 20 6.60 -8.26 1.04
CA ILE A 20 5.66 -8.41 2.16
C ILE A 20 5.99 -9.63 3.01
N ARG A 21 5.93 -9.45 4.33
CA ARG A 21 5.95 -10.55 5.31
C ARG A 21 4.58 -10.62 5.96
N LYS A 22 3.98 -11.80 5.92
CA LYS A 22 2.66 -12.05 6.50
C LYS A 22 2.78 -12.71 7.86
N ASP A 23 1.79 -12.49 8.73
CA ASP A 23 1.63 -13.26 9.96
C ASP A 23 0.93 -14.62 9.68
N GLU A 24 0.68 -15.37 10.76
CA GLU A 24 0.01 -16.69 10.71
C GLU A 24 -1.43 -16.61 10.21
N GLU A 25 -2.07 -15.44 10.31
CA GLU A 25 -3.43 -15.16 9.84
C GLU A 25 -3.45 -14.68 8.37
N GLY A 26 -2.27 -14.52 7.76
CA GLY A 26 -2.11 -14.05 6.38
C GLY A 26 -2.20 -12.53 6.21
N LYS A 27 -2.24 -11.75 7.30
CA LYS A 27 -2.21 -10.28 7.27
C LYS A 27 -0.78 -9.80 7.05
N ILE A 28 -0.64 -8.65 6.38
CA ILE A 28 0.67 -8.06 6.12
C ILE A 28 1.20 -7.48 7.44
N LYS A 29 2.24 -8.11 7.98
CA LYS A 29 2.87 -7.71 9.24
C LYS A 29 3.96 -6.66 9.03
N SER A 30 4.68 -6.74 7.93
CA SER A 30 5.69 -5.76 7.53
C SER A 30 5.98 -5.82 6.04
N ALA A 31 6.57 -4.75 5.52
CA ALA A 31 7.16 -4.74 4.18
C ALA A 31 8.65 -4.37 4.27
N GLY A 32 9.47 -5.03 3.46
CA GLY A 32 10.86 -4.67 3.20
C GLY A 32 11.06 -4.25 1.75
N GLY A 33 12.31 -4.19 1.31
CA GLY A 33 12.66 -3.63 0.00
C GLY A 33 12.69 -2.11 0.03
N VAL A 34 13.05 -1.50 -1.10
CA VAL A 34 13.30 -0.06 -1.19
C VAL A 34 12.06 0.77 -0.79
N GLU A 35 10.88 0.38 -1.27
CA GLU A 35 9.65 1.13 -0.96
C GLU A 35 9.14 0.89 0.46
N GLY A 36 9.32 -0.34 0.99
CA GLY A 36 8.97 -0.64 2.38
C GLY A 36 9.79 0.19 3.38
N GLU A 37 11.10 0.29 3.14
CA GLU A 37 12.01 1.10 3.96
C GLU A 37 11.70 2.60 3.85
N LEU A 38 11.34 3.08 2.64
CA LEU A 38 10.93 4.47 2.45
C LEU A 38 9.67 4.82 3.26
N VAL A 39 8.65 3.97 3.23
CA VAL A 39 7.42 4.17 4.01
C VAL A 39 7.71 4.21 5.51
N GLU A 40 8.58 3.33 6.01
CA GLU A 40 8.99 3.32 7.42
C GLU A 40 9.70 4.62 7.83
N ILE A 41 10.62 5.12 6.99
CA ILE A 41 11.30 6.40 7.23
C ILE A 41 10.28 7.54 7.28
N LEU A 42 9.36 7.60 6.32
CA LEU A 42 8.31 8.62 6.27
C LEU A 42 7.41 8.56 7.51
N SER A 43 6.97 7.36 7.89
CA SER A 43 6.17 7.12 9.10
C SER A 43 6.86 7.68 10.35
N SER A 44 8.13 7.34 10.55
CA SER A 44 8.90 7.79 11.71
C SER A 44 9.10 9.30 11.78
N LYS A 45 9.17 9.98 10.62
CA LYS A 45 9.42 11.43 10.55
C LYS A 45 8.14 12.26 10.61
N LEU A 46 7.06 11.74 10.03
CA LEU A 46 5.78 12.46 9.93
C LEU A 46 4.79 12.04 11.03
N GLY A 47 5.08 10.95 11.76
CA GLY A 47 4.31 10.50 12.92
C GLY A 47 2.91 10.01 12.52
N PHE A 48 2.86 9.12 11.52
CA PHE A 48 1.65 8.43 11.08
C PHE A 48 1.82 6.92 11.19
N ASP A 49 0.73 6.22 11.50
CA ASP A 49 0.64 4.77 11.40
C ASP A 49 0.14 4.37 10.00
N TYR A 50 0.40 3.14 9.58
CA TYR A 50 -0.03 2.68 8.26
C TYR A 50 -0.37 1.20 8.22
N GLU A 51 -1.19 0.81 7.24
CA GLU A 51 -1.36 -0.58 6.83
C GLU A 51 -1.13 -0.74 5.33
N PHE A 52 -0.51 -1.85 4.95
CA PHE A 52 -0.39 -2.23 3.54
C PHE A 52 -1.61 -3.07 3.12
N ILE A 53 -2.17 -2.74 1.97
CA ILE A 53 -3.29 -3.45 1.38
C ILE A 53 -2.96 -3.86 -0.06
N LEU A 54 -3.50 -5.00 -0.47
CA LEU A 54 -3.35 -5.51 -1.84
C LEU A 54 -4.63 -5.26 -2.62
N PRO A 55 -4.55 -4.98 -3.92
CA PRO A 55 -5.73 -4.99 -4.77
C PRO A 55 -6.27 -6.42 -4.90
N ASP A 56 -7.60 -6.57 -4.83
CA ASP A 56 -8.28 -7.87 -4.90
C ASP A 56 -7.95 -8.63 -6.20
N ASP A 57 -7.85 -7.88 -7.31
CA ASP A 57 -7.54 -8.40 -8.65
C ASP A 57 -6.04 -8.61 -8.89
N ARG A 58 -5.18 -8.26 -7.93
CA ARG A 58 -3.71 -8.27 -8.03
C ARG A 58 -3.18 -7.53 -9.27
N SER A 59 -3.87 -6.48 -9.70
CA SER A 59 -3.49 -5.68 -10.86
C SER A 59 -3.01 -4.28 -10.46
N TRP A 60 -2.16 -3.68 -11.29
CA TRP A 60 -1.78 -2.26 -11.15
C TRP A 60 -3.00 -1.36 -11.33
N GLY A 61 -3.85 -1.72 -12.29
CA GLY A 61 -5.03 -0.99 -12.70
C GLY A 61 -5.08 -0.84 -14.22
N LYS A 62 -6.28 -0.94 -14.76
CA LYS A 62 -6.67 -0.58 -16.11
C LYS A 62 -8.05 0.07 -16.06
N ILE A 63 -8.39 0.80 -17.12
CA ILE A 63 -9.73 1.34 -17.30
C ILE A 63 -10.59 0.24 -17.93
N GLU A 64 -11.68 -0.09 -17.27
CA GLU A 64 -12.77 -0.91 -17.80
C GLU A 64 -14.08 -0.19 -17.54
N ASP A 65 -14.91 -0.01 -18.56
CA ASP A 65 -16.19 0.71 -18.48
C ASP A 65 -16.06 2.09 -17.79
N ASP A 66 -15.04 2.86 -18.19
CA ASP A 66 -14.68 4.18 -17.64
C ASP A 66 -14.33 4.20 -16.14
N VAL A 67 -14.08 3.03 -15.53
CA VAL A 67 -13.70 2.88 -14.13
C VAL A 67 -12.30 2.27 -14.02
N TRP A 68 -11.45 2.86 -13.17
CA TRP A 68 -10.17 2.25 -12.81
C TRP A 68 -10.36 1.09 -11.83
N ASN A 69 -9.76 -0.05 -12.14
CA ASN A 69 -9.57 -1.18 -11.22
C ASN A 69 -8.15 -1.21 -10.64
N GLY A 70 -7.76 -2.30 -9.97
CA GLY A 70 -6.44 -2.46 -9.36
C GLY A 70 -6.07 -1.41 -8.31
N MET A 71 -4.77 -1.23 -8.11
CA MET A 71 -4.24 -0.24 -7.16
C MET A 71 -4.66 1.20 -7.47
N VAL A 72 -4.71 1.57 -8.75
CA VAL A 72 -5.17 2.90 -9.18
C VAL A 72 -6.64 3.11 -8.76
N GLY A 73 -7.50 2.12 -8.99
CA GLY A 73 -8.89 2.15 -8.55
C GLY A 73 -9.05 2.29 -7.04
N MET A 74 -8.17 1.67 -6.24
CA MET A 74 -8.14 1.84 -4.79
C MET A 74 -7.76 3.26 -4.39
N ALA A 75 -6.70 3.82 -4.98
CA ALA A 75 -6.23 5.18 -4.68
C ALA A 75 -7.28 6.25 -4.99
N MET A 76 -8.07 6.07 -6.05
CA MET A 76 -9.14 6.99 -6.42
C MET A 76 -10.35 6.94 -5.49
N LYS A 77 -10.59 5.80 -4.82
CA LYS A 77 -11.74 5.60 -3.91
C LYS A 77 -11.44 5.96 -2.45
N LEU A 78 -10.19 6.29 -2.11
CA LEU A 78 -9.74 6.59 -0.75
C LEU A 78 -10.03 8.04 -0.30
N THR A 79 -11.00 8.73 -0.90
CA THR A 79 -11.43 10.09 -0.54
C THR A 79 -12.52 10.10 0.53
#